data_AF-A0A6I1NFM8-F1
#
_entry.id   AF-A0A6I1NFM8-F1
#
_cell.length_a   1.000
_cell.length_b   1.000
_cell.length_c   1.000
_cell.angle_alpha   90.00
_cell.angle_beta   90.00
_cell.angle_gamma   90.00
#
_symmetry.space_group_name_H-M   'P 1'
#
loop_
_entity.id
_entity.type
_entity.pdbx_description
1 polymer ?
#
loop_
_entity_poly.entity_id
_entity_poly.type
_entity_poly.pdbx_seq_one_letter_code
_entity_poly.pdbx_strand_id
1 'polypeptide(L)'
;MATWIEIRCENRGTKTADGPDGQRCWSDENTGPMDMASDTRQSLLETVRGLEKDARDIGWKKTREGWVCPHCVAALANTAN
;
A
#
# COMPACT_ATOMS: atom_id res chain seq x y z
N MET A 1 22.04 9.30 8.39
CA MET A 1 21.05 9.49 7.30
C MET A 1 19.84 8.60 7.60
N ALA A 2 18.66 8.90 7.07
CA ALA A 2 17.49 8.03 7.22
C ALA A 2 16.73 7.98 5.89
N THR A 3 16.08 6.86 5.64
CA THR A 3 15.34 6.61 4.40
C THR A 3 13.88 6.39 4.74
N TRP A 4 13.02 7.27 4.21
CA TRP A 4 11.57 7.08 4.25
C TRP A 4 11.17 5.96 3.28
N ILE A 5 10.41 4.99 3.77
CA ILE A 5 9.89 3.88 2.97
C ILE A 5 8.38 3.82 3.15
N GLU A 6 7.66 3.69 2.04
CA GLU A 6 6.22 3.59 2.00
C GLU A 6 5.79 2.56 0.96
N ILE A 7 4.75 1.79 1.29
CA ILE A 7 4.09 0.91 0.33
C ILE A 7 3.00 1.72 -0.38
N ARG A 8 3.11 1.80 -1.70
CA ARG A 8 2.13 2.47 -2.57
C ARG A 8 1.28 1.45 -3.32
N CYS A 9 0.04 1.82 -3.59
CA CYS A 9 -0.94 1.01 -4.26
C CYS A 9 -0.73 1.06 -5.77
N GLU A 10 -0.55 -0.08 -6.41
CA GLU A 10 -0.35 -0.18 -7.86
C GLU A 10 -1.59 0.23 -8.66
N ASN A 11 -2.78 0.14 -8.06
CA ASN A 11 -4.03 0.56 -8.69
C ASN A 11 -4.26 2.08 -8.63
N ARG A 12 -3.31 2.85 -8.08
CA ARG A 12 -3.39 4.31 -7.94
C ARG A 12 -3.54 4.98 -9.32
N GLY A 13 -4.37 6.03 -9.38
CA GLY A 13 -4.61 6.79 -10.61
C GLY A 13 -5.52 6.08 -11.62
N THR A 14 -6.03 4.89 -11.31
CA THR A 14 -7.07 4.24 -12.11
C THR A 14 -8.46 4.71 -11.68
N LYS A 15 -9.46 4.58 -12.57
CA LYS A 15 -10.85 4.93 -12.24
C LYS A 15 -11.42 4.15 -11.05
N THR A 16 -10.88 2.97 -10.75
CA THR A 16 -11.31 2.13 -9.62
C THR A 16 -10.63 2.51 -8.30
N ALA A 17 -9.63 3.38 -8.34
CA ALA A 17 -9.03 3.99 -7.16
C ALA A 17 -9.96 5.03 -6.50
N ASP A 18 -10.82 5.64 -7.31
CA ASP A 18 -11.83 6.60 -6.87
C ASP A 18 -13.13 5.86 -6.55
N GLY A 19 -13.46 5.74 -5.27
CA GLY A 19 -14.73 5.19 -4.81
C GLY A 19 -15.84 6.24 -4.75
N PRO A 20 -17.11 5.80 -4.60
CA PRO A 20 -18.21 6.71 -4.30
C PRO A 20 -17.98 7.41 -2.95
N ASP A 21 -18.56 8.62 -2.82
CA ASP A 21 -18.61 9.39 -1.57
C ASP A 21 -17.25 9.74 -0.93
N GLY A 22 -16.21 9.91 -1.75
CA GLY A 22 -14.90 10.36 -1.29
C GLY A 22 -14.03 9.26 -0.68
N GLN A 23 -14.46 7.99 -0.72
CA GLN A 23 -13.55 6.87 -0.44
C GLN A 23 -12.52 6.76 -1.55
N ARG A 24 -11.23 6.74 -1.18
CA ARG A 24 -10.13 6.80 -2.14
C ARG A 24 -9.09 5.74 -1.83
N CYS A 25 -8.28 5.46 -2.83
CA CYS A 25 -7.05 4.71 -2.69
C CYS A 25 -6.22 5.25 -1.52
N TRP A 26 -5.80 4.35 -0.63
CA TRP A 26 -5.07 4.73 0.58
C TRP A 26 -3.74 5.42 0.26
N SER A 27 -3.18 5.17 -0.92
CA SER A 27 -1.98 5.86 -1.39
C SER A 27 -2.21 7.28 -1.86
N ASP A 28 -3.43 7.69 -2.17
CA ASP A 28 -3.72 9.10 -2.46
C ASP A 28 -3.89 9.91 -1.18
N GLU A 29 -4.30 9.26 -0.09
CA GLU A 29 -4.47 9.86 1.24
C GLU A 29 -3.24 9.69 2.17
N ASN A 30 -2.16 9.06 1.69
CA ASN A 30 -0.98 8.70 2.50
C ASN A 30 -1.33 7.85 3.74
N THR A 31 -2.36 7.00 3.67
CA THR A 31 -2.82 6.13 4.77
C THR A 31 -2.30 4.69 4.66
N GLY A 32 -1.29 4.46 3.82
CA GLY A 32 -0.65 3.15 3.66
C GLY A 32 0.47 2.87 4.68
N PRO A 33 0.98 1.63 4.74
CA PRO A 33 2.14 1.27 5.54
C PRO A 33 3.34 2.14 5.17
N MET A 34 3.93 2.82 6.15
CA MET A 34 5.05 3.71 5.97
C MET A 34 5.89 3.81 7.25
N ASP A 35 7.21 3.88 7.10
CA ASP A 35 8.16 3.95 8.23
C ASP A 35 9.54 4.48 7.79
N MET A 36 10.39 4.80 8.77
CA MET A 36 11.74 5.31 8.59
C MET A 36 12.79 4.24 8.87
N ALA A 37 13.63 3.96 7.88
CA ALA A 37 14.83 3.14 8.07
C ALA A 37 16.03 4.02 8.43
N SER A 38 16.93 3.45 9.24
CA SER A 38 18.27 4.02 9.49
C SER A 38 19.18 3.84 8.27
N ASP A 39 20.36 4.45 8.26
CA ASP A 39 21.32 4.42 7.15
C ASP A 39 22.12 3.11 7.01
N THR A 40 21.62 2.01 7.56
CA THR A 40 22.22 0.69 7.39
C THR A 40 21.37 -0.15 6.45
N ARG A 41 22.04 -0.97 5.64
CA ARG A 41 21.37 -1.96 4.79
C ARG A 41 20.47 -2.90 5.60
N GLN A 42 20.91 -3.27 6.80
CA GLN A 42 20.12 -4.11 7.70
C GLN A 42 18.80 -3.44 8.08
N SER A 43 18.84 -2.18 8.52
CA SER A 43 17.64 -1.42 8.88
C SER A 43 16.68 -1.29 7.70
N LEU A 44 17.19 -1.00 6.48
CA LEU A 44 16.35 -0.99 5.26
C LEU A 44 15.59 -2.30 5.06
N LEU A 45 16.26 -3.45 5.22
CA LEU A 45 15.65 -4.76 5.04
C LEU A 45 14.63 -5.09 6.13
N GLU A 46 14.91 -4.72 7.37
CA GLU A 46 14.01 -4.93 8.51
C GLU A 46 12.75 -4.07 8.38
N THR A 47 12.90 -2.79 8.06
CA THR A 47 11.77 -1.87 7.82
C THR A 47 10.89 -2.37 6.68
N VAL A 48 11.47 -2.79 5.54
CA VAL A 48 10.67 -3.33 4.42
C VAL A 48 9.88 -4.58 4.86
N ARG A 49 10.51 -5.51 5.59
CA ARG A 49 9.81 -6.71 6.08
C ARG A 49 8.68 -6.37 7.06
N GLY A 50 8.89 -5.39 7.94
CA GLY A 50 7.87 -4.87 8.85
C GLY A 50 6.68 -4.31 8.08
N LEU A 51 6.95 -3.40 7.12
CA LEU A 51 5.91 -2.81 6.27
C LEU A 51 5.14 -3.86 5.46
N GLU A 52 5.80 -4.88 4.91
CA GLU A 52 5.11 -5.97 4.21
C GLU A 52 4.22 -6.81 5.12
N LYS A 53 4.61 -6.98 6.40
CA LYS A 53 3.78 -7.64 7.40
C LYS A 53 2.57 -6.78 7.74
N ASP A 54 2.79 -5.51 8.07
CA ASP A 54 1.73 -4.56 8.42
C ASP A 54 0.72 -4.42 7.27
N ALA A 55 1.21 -4.36 6.03
CA ALA A 55 0.39 -4.35 4.83
C ALA A 55 -0.59 -5.53 4.82
N ARG A 56 -0.10 -6.77 5.05
CA ARG A 56 -0.96 -7.97 5.09
C ARG A 56 -1.97 -7.91 6.24
N ASP A 57 -1.52 -7.49 7.41
CA ASP A 57 -2.34 -7.44 8.62
C ASP A 57 -3.50 -6.45 8.47
N ILE A 58 -3.30 -5.33 7.77
CA ILE A 58 -4.33 -4.31 7.52
C ILE A 58 -5.09 -4.52 6.20
N GLY A 59 -4.88 -5.66 5.52
CA GLY A 59 -5.69 -6.11 4.39
C GLY A 59 -5.19 -5.71 2.99
N TRP A 60 -3.96 -5.19 2.87
CA TRP A 60 -3.34 -5.01 1.55
C TRP A 60 -3.08 -6.37 0.90
N LYS A 61 -3.25 -6.41 -0.42
CA LYS A 61 -3.03 -7.61 -1.21
C LYS A 61 -1.79 -7.48 -2.06
N LYS A 62 -0.84 -8.41 -1.90
CA LYS A 62 0.32 -8.53 -2.79
C LYS A 62 -0.10 -9.24 -4.08
N THR A 63 0.07 -8.57 -5.21
CA THR A 63 -0.11 -9.10 -6.57
C THR A 63 1.24 -9.35 -7.22
N ARG A 64 1.24 -9.75 -8.49
CA ARG A 64 2.48 -9.90 -9.28
C ARG A 64 3.10 -8.54 -9.60
N GLU A 65 2.26 -7.54 -9.78
CA GLU A 65 2.62 -6.17 -10.16
C GLU A 65 3.07 -5.33 -8.96
N GLY A 66 2.68 -5.70 -7.73
CA GLY A 66 3.08 -4.98 -6.52
C GLY A 66 2.05 -5.13 -5.42
N TRP A 67 1.77 -4.05 -4.69
CA TRP A 67 0.81 -4.05 -3.58
C TRP A 67 -0.45 -3.27 -3.96
N VAL A 68 -1.63 -3.77 -3.55
CA VAL A 68 -2.91 -3.10 -3.77
C VAL A 68 -3.57 -2.85 -2.41
N CYS A 69 -3.99 -1.62 -2.17
CA CYS A 69 -4.60 -1.23 -0.90
C CYS A 69 -6.00 -1.84 -0.72
N PRO A 70 -6.51 -1.95 0.53
CA PRO A 70 -7.79 -2.58 0.83
C PRO A 70 -8.96 -1.98 0.04
N HIS A 71 -8.99 -0.64 -0.11
CA HIS A 71 -10.00 0.05 -0.91
C HIS A 71 -10.01 -0.45 -2.36
N CYS A 72 -8.85 -0.44 -3.02
CA CYS A 72 -8.72 -0.89 -4.40
C CYS A 72 -8.97 -2.39 -4.55
N VAL A 73 -8.64 -3.21 -3.53
CA VAL A 73 -8.98 -4.64 -3.53
C VAL A 73 -10.50 -4.83 -3.55
N ALA A 74 -11.23 -4.10 -2.72
CA ALA A 74 -12.69 -4.16 -2.68
C ALA A 74 -13.32 -3.65 -3.99
N ALA A 75 -12.80 -2.54 -4.54
CA ALA A 75 -13.28 -1.98 -5.80
C ALA A 75 -13.12 -2.96 -6.97
N LEU A 76 -11.95 -3.62 -7.08
CA LEU A 76 -11.68 -4.61 -8.12
C LEU A 76 -12.57 -5.85 -8.01
N ALA A 77 -12.88 -6.29 -6.77
CA ALA A 77 -13.80 -7.42 -6.56
C ALA A 77 -15.23 -7.10 -7.01
N ASN A 78 -15.69 -5.86 -6.81
CA ASN A 78 -17.02 -5.43 -7.21
C ASN A 78 -17.18 -5.24 -8.73
N THR A 79 -16.09 -4.99 -9.48
CA THR A 79 -16.12 -4.90 -10.95
C THR A 79 -16.10 -6.26 -11.65
N ALA A 80 -15.84 -7.35 -10.92
CA ALA A 80 -15.78 -8.71 -11.49
C ALA A 80 -17.11 -9.48 -11.41
N ASN A 81 -18.13 -8.91 -10.75
CA ASN A 81 -19.51 -9.40 -10.70
C ASN A 81 -20.42 -8.54 -11.56
#